data_AF-A0A4E9FBI5-F1
#
_entry.id   AF-A0A4E9FBI5-F1
#
_cell.length_a   1.000
_cell.length_b   1.000
_cell.length_c   1.000
_cell.angle_alpha   90.00
_cell.angle_beta   90.00
_cell.angle_gamma   90.00
#
_symmetry.space_group_name_H-M   'P 1'
#
loop_
_entity.id
_entity.type
_entity.pdbx_description
1 polymer ?
#
loop_
_entity_poly.entity_id
_entity_poly.type
_entity_poly.pdbx_seq_one_letter_code
_entity_poly.pdbx_strand_id
1 'polypeptide(L)'
;MASSNNGKCRISSYCVIIRNPKQIKLTMECNKQSLKLDNTEFVINEEQMIAMSNFFKRMLISGGKKKIIVLDELKQKEPCFNAIGLAIAISFADGYAKIPLNRIINALAAANALEMWDMRKAIIEQLRILASKPESAPFAISVAVCNLEKNKAKYVVKQSLDKFNEIIKQNSFLAINDASFEFLISLFIYEHSTTSENQVAIGLAAQAIKVWCCNDDQRYTFVKDILNKLRLFCNFDFIDQIERLTDQNLAIHSFRDKVELVNDAATQHNTFKMISITSGDPITDSDEPLKFETFRQIELPAVKPDANGIRHYSFTIEFEAPKELLLSNKPKLIGLQLEAIVECPN
;
A
#
# COMPACT_ATOMS: atom_id res chain seq x y z
N MET A 1 37.07 17.36 -21.45
CA MET A 1 37.49 16.58 -20.27
C MET A 1 36.24 16.15 -19.50
N ALA A 2 36.09 14.83 -19.34
CA ALA A 2 35.05 14.06 -18.63
C ALA A 2 33.66 14.71 -18.42
N SER A 3 32.78 14.59 -19.43
CA SER A 3 31.33 14.85 -19.31
C SER A 3 30.62 13.57 -18.87
N SER A 4 29.90 13.63 -17.75
CA SER A 4 29.09 12.55 -17.20
C SER A 4 27.78 12.39 -17.98
N ASN A 5 27.62 11.27 -18.69
CA ASN A 5 26.31 10.86 -19.21
C ASN A 5 25.47 10.23 -18.10
N ASN A 6 24.91 11.07 -17.22
CA ASN A 6 23.74 10.70 -16.41
C ASN A 6 22.52 10.67 -17.33
N GLY A 7 22.33 9.53 -18.00
CA GLY A 7 21.12 9.25 -18.76
C GLY A 7 19.89 9.38 -17.86
N LYS A 8 19.09 10.42 -18.09
CA LYS A 8 17.76 10.60 -17.54
C LYS A 8 16.90 9.40 -17.94
N CYS A 9 16.87 8.38 -17.10
CA CYS A 9 15.92 7.28 -17.21
C CYS A 9 14.54 7.88 -16.95
N ARG A 10 13.71 8.00 -17.99
CA ARG A 10 12.28 8.31 -17.84
C ARG A 10 11.65 7.15 -17.06
N ILE A 11 11.59 7.30 -15.74
CA ILE A 11 10.88 6.39 -14.85
C ILE A 11 9.40 6.50 -15.25
N SER A 12 8.84 5.46 -15.88
CA SER A 12 7.38 5.34 -16.00
C SER A 12 6.82 5.44 -14.58
N SER A 13 5.89 6.37 -14.34
CA SER A 13 5.37 6.76 -13.01
C SER A 13 4.87 5.60 -12.13
N TYR A 14 4.75 4.40 -12.69
CA TYR A 14 4.22 3.20 -12.05
C TYR A 14 5.27 2.11 -11.80
N CYS A 15 6.57 2.39 -11.91
CA CYS A 15 7.62 1.41 -11.64
C CYS A 15 8.79 2.01 -10.85
N VAL A 16 9.43 1.17 -10.02
CA VAL A 16 10.74 1.44 -9.41
C VAL A 16 11.80 0.54 -10.02
N ILE A 17 13.05 1.01 -10.04
CA ILE A 17 14.18 0.24 -10.56
C ILE A 17 15.16 0.02 -9.41
N ILE A 18 15.50 -1.23 -9.13
CA ILE A 18 16.50 -1.62 -8.14
C ILE A 18 17.66 -2.33 -8.82
N ARG A 19 18.89 -2.09 -8.36
CA ARG A 19 20.12 -2.66 -8.94
C ARG A 19 20.84 -3.53 -7.93
N ASN A 20 21.39 -4.65 -8.41
CA ASN A 20 22.22 -5.54 -7.62
C ASN A 20 23.62 -4.93 -7.43
N PRO A 21 24.04 -4.63 -6.18
CA PRO A 21 25.36 -4.08 -5.90
C PRO A 21 26.51 -5.10 -6.03
N LYS A 22 26.20 -6.41 -6.12
CA LYS A 22 27.15 -7.54 -6.13
C LYS A 22 27.02 -8.37 -7.40
N GLN A 23 26.68 -7.74 -8.52
CA GLN A 23 26.58 -8.44 -9.80
C GLN A 23 27.93 -9.09 -10.15
N ILE A 24 27.91 -10.38 -10.43
CA ILE A 24 29.11 -11.13 -10.83
C ILE A 24 29.20 -11.04 -12.36
N LYS A 25 30.40 -10.76 -12.88
CA LYS A 25 30.66 -10.93 -14.31
C LYS A 25 30.71 -12.43 -14.60
N LEU A 26 29.63 -12.95 -15.16
CA LEU A 26 29.55 -14.35 -15.57
C LEU A 26 30.56 -14.65 -16.67
N THR A 27 31.41 -15.66 -16.46
CA THR A 27 32.26 -16.27 -17.49
C THR A 27 31.49 -17.41 -18.18
N MET A 28 31.98 -17.90 -19.32
CA MET A 28 31.22 -18.78 -20.24
C MET A 28 30.70 -20.10 -19.65
N GLU A 29 31.19 -20.54 -18.49
CA GLU A 29 30.70 -21.74 -17.81
C GLU A 29 29.99 -21.34 -16.52
N CYS A 30 28.66 -21.37 -16.56
CA CYS A 30 27.82 -21.06 -15.42
C CYS A 30 26.97 -22.29 -15.08
N ASN A 31 27.02 -22.72 -13.82
CA ASN A 31 26.13 -23.78 -13.34
C ASN A 31 24.69 -23.28 -13.34
N LYS A 32 23.83 -23.99 -14.07
CA LYS A 32 22.40 -23.72 -14.17
C LYS A 32 21.64 -24.65 -13.25
N GLN A 33 20.69 -24.09 -12.52
CA GLN A 33 19.80 -24.81 -11.63
C GLN A 33 18.34 -24.50 -11.97
N SER A 34 17.48 -25.51 -11.94
CA SER A 34 16.04 -25.31 -12.05
C SER A 34 15.42 -25.10 -10.67
N LEU A 35 14.64 -24.04 -10.54
CA LEU A 35 13.76 -23.76 -9.41
C LEU A 35 12.32 -24.02 -9.82
N LYS A 36 11.49 -24.49 -8.90
CA LYS A 36 10.05 -24.62 -9.09
C LYS A 36 9.32 -23.91 -7.96
N LEU A 37 8.36 -23.07 -8.32
CA LEU A 37 7.44 -22.41 -7.39
C LEU A 37 6.05 -22.42 -8.03
N ASP A 38 5.05 -22.89 -7.30
CA ASP A 38 3.77 -23.27 -7.87
C ASP A 38 3.96 -24.27 -9.03
N ASN A 39 3.27 -24.02 -10.14
CA ASN A 39 3.39 -24.77 -11.38
C ASN A 39 4.38 -24.15 -12.37
N THR A 40 5.24 -23.22 -11.91
CA THR A 40 6.18 -22.49 -12.76
C THR A 40 7.62 -22.88 -12.45
N GLU A 41 8.38 -23.18 -13.50
CA GLU A 41 9.81 -23.47 -13.40
C GLU A 41 10.64 -22.29 -13.89
N PHE A 42 11.75 -22.04 -13.20
CA PHE A 42 12.70 -20.97 -13.50
C PHE A 42 14.11 -21.55 -13.61
N VAL A 43 14.87 -21.15 -14.62
CA VAL A 43 16.29 -21.50 -14.73
C VAL A 43 17.12 -20.34 -14.22
N ILE A 44 17.98 -20.61 -13.24
CA ILE A 44 18.84 -19.61 -12.59
C ILE A 44 20.33 -19.92 -12.81
N ASN A 45 21.15 -18.89 -12.65
CA ASN A 45 22.58 -19.04 -12.42
C ASN A 45 22.85 -19.31 -10.93
N GLU A 46 23.45 -20.45 -10.60
CA GLU A 46 23.71 -20.83 -9.20
C GLU A 46 24.62 -19.83 -8.48
N GLU A 47 25.72 -19.44 -9.10
CA GLU A 47 26.72 -18.54 -8.49
C GLU A 47 26.12 -17.18 -8.18
N GLN A 48 25.35 -16.64 -9.14
CA GLN A 48 24.68 -15.35 -8.98
C GLN A 48 23.62 -15.39 -7.88
N MET A 49 22.87 -16.49 -7.77
CA MET A 49 21.87 -16.64 -6.71
C MET A 49 22.52 -16.88 -5.33
N ILE A 50 23.58 -17.67 -5.24
CA ILE A 50 24.34 -17.89 -3.99
C ILE A 50 24.94 -16.57 -3.47
N ALA A 51 25.43 -15.72 -4.37
CA ALA A 51 25.98 -14.42 -4.00
C ALA A 51 24.94 -13.47 -3.40
N MET A 52 23.67 -13.64 -3.77
CA MET A 52 22.59 -12.71 -3.44
C MET A 52 21.63 -13.19 -2.36
N SER A 53 21.52 -14.50 -2.16
CA SER A 53 20.54 -15.12 -1.29
C SER A 53 21.23 -15.98 -0.25
N ASN A 54 21.04 -15.63 1.03
CA ASN A 54 21.52 -16.46 2.13
C ASN A 54 20.79 -17.83 2.17
N PHE A 55 19.53 -17.86 1.73
CA PHE A 55 18.78 -19.11 1.56
C PHE A 55 19.48 -20.04 0.57
N PHE A 56 19.77 -19.58 -0.66
CA PHE A 56 20.46 -20.39 -1.66
C PHE A 56 21.89 -20.72 -1.27
N LYS A 57 22.60 -19.79 -0.60
CA LYS A 57 23.93 -20.08 -0.05
C LYS A 57 23.89 -21.30 0.89
N ARG A 58 22.91 -21.39 1.79
CA ARG A 58 22.78 -22.56 2.67
C ARG A 58 22.32 -23.80 1.90
N MET A 59 21.31 -23.65 1.04
CA MET A 59 20.67 -24.76 0.33
C MET A 59 21.62 -25.44 -0.68
N LEU A 60 22.37 -24.66 -1.46
CA LEU A 60 23.21 -25.17 -2.55
C LEU A 60 24.62 -25.58 -2.09
N ILE A 61 25.16 -24.97 -1.03
CA ILE A 61 26.46 -25.37 -0.47
C ILE A 61 26.32 -26.61 0.42
N SER A 62 25.21 -26.74 1.16
CA SER A 62 25.02 -27.83 2.13
C SER A 62 24.19 -28.99 1.57
N GLY A 63 23.47 -28.77 0.47
CA GLY A 63 22.59 -29.76 -0.15
C GLY A 63 23.25 -30.44 -1.35
N GLY A 64 23.12 -31.77 -1.44
CA GLY A 64 23.48 -32.49 -2.67
C GLY A 64 22.75 -31.90 -3.88
N LYS A 65 23.39 -31.94 -5.06
CA LYS A 65 22.87 -31.38 -6.32
C LYS A 65 21.50 -31.98 -6.65
N LYS A 66 20.42 -31.25 -6.33
CA LYS A 66 19.06 -31.60 -6.76
C LYS A 66 18.84 -31.06 -8.15
N LYS A 67 18.28 -31.87 -9.06
CA LYS A 67 17.96 -31.40 -10.43
C LYS A 67 16.96 -30.24 -10.44
N ILE A 68 16.01 -30.23 -9.49
CA ILE A 68 15.01 -29.17 -9.32
C ILE A 68 14.86 -28.86 -7.83
N ILE A 69 14.85 -27.56 -7.48
CA ILE A 69 14.59 -27.09 -6.11
C ILE A 69 13.18 -26.53 -6.05
N VAL A 70 12.32 -27.18 -5.27
CA VAL A 70 10.93 -26.75 -5.03
C VAL A 70 10.92 -25.73 -3.89
N LEU A 71 10.23 -24.61 -4.08
CA LEU A 71 10.23 -23.45 -3.18
C LEU A 71 8.88 -23.22 -2.49
N ASP A 72 7.87 -24.05 -2.73
CA ASP A 72 6.51 -23.88 -2.19
C ASP A 72 6.47 -23.86 -0.66
N GLU A 73 7.38 -24.57 0.00
CA GLU A 73 7.50 -24.59 1.47
C GLU A 73 7.80 -23.18 2.04
N LEU A 74 8.43 -22.29 1.27
CA LEU A 74 8.72 -20.93 1.72
C LEU A 74 7.45 -20.09 1.90
N LYS A 75 6.34 -20.47 1.28
CA LYS A 75 5.03 -19.79 1.42
C LYS A 75 4.46 -19.90 2.83
N GLN A 76 4.87 -20.90 3.61
CA GLN A 76 4.46 -21.02 5.01
C GLN A 76 4.96 -19.84 5.86
N LYS A 77 6.14 -19.29 5.52
CA LYS A 77 6.72 -18.12 6.20
C LYS A 77 6.33 -16.81 5.52
N GLU A 78 6.22 -16.82 4.19
CA GLU A 78 5.93 -15.64 3.38
C GLU A 78 4.77 -15.96 2.42
N PRO A 79 3.49 -15.88 2.85
CA PRO A 79 2.34 -16.28 2.04
C PRO A 79 2.20 -15.54 0.71
N CYS A 80 2.71 -14.31 0.63
CA CYS A 80 2.70 -13.50 -0.59
C CYS A 80 3.83 -13.86 -1.58
N PHE A 81 4.71 -14.81 -1.24
CA PHE A 81 5.75 -15.29 -2.12
C PHE A 81 5.16 -16.15 -3.25
N ASN A 82 5.37 -15.72 -4.49
CA ASN A 82 4.81 -16.36 -5.68
C ASN A 82 5.75 -16.26 -6.88
N ALA A 83 5.37 -16.88 -7.99
CA ALA A 83 6.14 -16.89 -9.23
C ALA A 83 6.53 -15.47 -9.72
N ILE A 84 5.68 -14.46 -9.52
CA ILE A 84 5.97 -13.06 -9.89
C ILE A 84 7.10 -12.50 -9.02
N GLY A 85 7.00 -12.68 -7.70
CA GLY A 85 8.05 -12.27 -6.77
C GLY A 85 9.39 -12.94 -7.06
N LEU A 86 9.37 -14.25 -7.35
CA LEU A 86 10.55 -15.01 -7.73
C LEU A 86 11.19 -14.49 -9.04
N ALA A 87 10.38 -14.22 -10.07
CA ALA A 87 10.87 -13.65 -11.33
C ALA A 87 11.57 -12.29 -11.12
N ILE A 88 11.01 -11.45 -10.25
CA ILE A 88 11.62 -10.16 -9.87
C ILE A 88 12.95 -10.39 -9.14
N ALA A 89 13.01 -11.35 -8.21
CA ALA A 89 14.22 -11.67 -7.47
C ALA A 89 15.34 -12.20 -8.37
N ILE A 90 15.02 -13.06 -9.34
CA ILE A 90 15.97 -13.55 -10.36
C ILE A 90 16.49 -12.38 -11.21
N SER A 91 15.59 -11.53 -11.71
CA SER A 91 15.98 -10.34 -12.49
C SER A 91 16.92 -9.42 -11.70
N PHE A 92 16.62 -9.23 -10.40
CA PHE A 92 17.51 -8.47 -9.52
C PHE A 92 18.87 -9.14 -9.43
N ALA A 93 18.94 -10.44 -9.16
CA ALA A 93 20.19 -11.18 -9.08
C ALA A 93 21.03 -11.03 -10.36
N ASP A 94 20.38 -11.10 -11.54
CA ASP A 94 21.04 -10.96 -12.85
C ASP A 94 21.56 -9.54 -13.14
N GLY A 95 21.17 -8.54 -12.35
CA GLY A 95 21.80 -7.21 -12.34
C GLY A 95 20.86 -6.09 -11.93
N TYR A 96 19.59 -6.14 -12.35
CA TYR A 96 18.59 -5.15 -11.96
C TYR A 96 17.17 -5.67 -12.15
N ALA A 97 16.25 -5.20 -11.31
CA ALA A 97 14.82 -5.47 -11.46
C ALA A 97 14.03 -4.17 -11.67
N LYS A 98 13.11 -4.21 -12.63
CA LYS A 98 12.05 -3.22 -12.78
C LYS A 98 10.81 -3.76 -12.08
N ILE A 99 10.37 -3.07 -11.03
CA ILE A 99 9.26 -3.51 -10.19
C ILE A 99 8.08 -2.56 -10.42
N PRO A 100 6.99 -3.03 -11.05
CA PRO A 100 5.72 -2.31 -11.05
C PRO A 100 5.24 -2.07 -9.61
N LEU A 101 4.69 -0.88 -9.30
CA LEU A 101 4.27 -0.54 -7.93
C LEU A 101 3.27 -1.55 -7.37
N ASN A 102 2.32 -2.02 -8.18
CA ASN A 102 1.35 -3.04 -7.79
C ASN A 102 1.95 -4.45 -7.54
N ARG A 103 3.26 -4.65 -7.79
CA ARG A 103 4.01 -5.89 -7.50
C ARG A 103 5.08 -5.71 -6.42
N ILE A 104 5.13 -4.55 -5.76
CA ILE A 104 6.17 -4.27 -4.75
C ILE A 104 6.08 -5.21 -3.54
N ILE A 105 4.87 -5.64 -3.17
CA ILE A 105 4.64 -6.60 -2.08
C ILE A 105 5.19 -7.97 -2.48
N ASN A 106 4.95 -8.42 -3.72
CA ASN A 106 5.52 -9.69 -4.22
C ASN A 106 7.06 -9.65 -4.23
N ALA A 107 7.65 -8.52 -4.62
CA ALA A 107 9.09 -8.32 -4.59
C ALA A 107 9.65 -8.35 -3.15
N LEU A 108 8.95 -7.73 -2.20
CA LEU A 108 9.35 -7.72 -0.80
C LEU A 108 9.23 -9.11 -0.16
N ALA A 109 8.13 -9.83 -0.43
CA ALA A 109 7.93 -11.21 0.01
C ALA A 109 9.02 -12.14 -0.54
N ALA A 110 9.39 -11.99 -1.82
CA ALA A 110 10.51 -12.74 -2.40
C ALA A 110 11.86 -12.39 -1.75
N ALA A 111 12.11 -11.11 -1.48
CA ALA A 111 13.34 -10.68 -0.80
C ALA A 111 13.44 -11.26 0.61
N ASN A 112 12.32 -11.36 1.35
CA ASN A 112 12.30 -12.00 2.67
C ASN A 112 12.43 -13.52 2.58
N ALA A 113 11.62 -14.17 1.73
CA ALA A 113 11.58 -15.63 1.58
C ALA A 113 12.93 -16.21 1.17
N LEU A 114 13.62 -15.51 0.26
CA LEU A 114 14.93 -15.90 -0.26
C LEU A 114 16.09 -15.27 0.53
N GLU A 115 15.81 -14.53 1.60
CA GLU A 115 16.82 -13.83 2.41
C GLU A 115 17.79 -12.98 1.57
N MET A 116 17.25 -12.26 0.59
CA MET A 116 18.00 -11.34 -0.29
C MET A 116 18.03 -9.94 0.33
N TRP A 117 18.87 -9.77 1.35
CA TRP A 117 18.89 -8.54 2.16
C TRP A 117 19.24 -7.28 1.36
N ASP A 118 20.09 -7.38 0.35
CA ASP A 118 20.42 -6.26 -0.53
C ASP A 118 19.20 -5.83 -1.38
N MET A 119 18.40 -6.80 -1.84
CA MET A 119 17.13 -6.52 -2.53
C MET A 119 16.13 -5.85 -1.60
N ARG A 120 15.95 -6.40 -0.38
CA ARG A 120 15.07 -5.83 0.65
C ARG A 120 15.46 -4.39 0.97
N LYS A 121 16.76 -4.12 1.16
CA LYS A 121 17.30 -2.77 1.39
C LYS A 121 17.01 -1.83 0.22
N ALA A 122 17.20 -2.29 -1.02
CA ALA A 122 16.92 -1.50 -2.21
C ALA A 122 15.42 -1.14 -2.33
N ILE A 123 14.52 -2.09 -2.06
CA ILE A 123 13.06 -1.85 -2.05
C ILE A 123 12.67 -0.84 -0.97
N ILE A 124 13.20 -0.98 0.26
CA ILE A 124 12.96 -0.02 1.35
C ILE A 124 13.40 1.39 0.96
N GLU A 125 14.54 1.52 0.28
CA GLU A 125 15.01 2.82 -0.19
C GLU A 125 14.10 3.41 -1.29
N GLN A 126 13.55 2.58 -2.18
CA GLN A 126 12.55 3.04 -3.14
C GLN A 126 11.24 3.48 -2.45
N LEU A 127 10.76 2.73 -1.46
CA LEU A 127 9.61 3.13 -0.64
C LEU A 127 9.84 4.47 0.06
N ARG A 128 11.06 4.68 0.58
CA ARG A 128 11.47 5.95 1.19
C ARG A 128 11.38 7.12 0.20
N ILE A 129 11.85 6.93 -1.03
CA ILE A 129 11.77 7.95 -2.10
C ILE A 129 10.31 8.20 -2.53
N LEU A 130 9.47 7.16 -2.54
CA LEU A 130 8.03 7.32 -2.82
C LEU A 130 7.31 8.08 -1.69
N ALA A 131 7.69 7.84 -0.44
CA ALA A 131 7.14 8.51 0.73
C ALA A 131 7.45 10.01 0.79
N SER A 132 8.51 10.49 0.14
CA SER A 132 8.86 11.92 0.09
C SER A 132 8.13 12.70 -1.02
N LYS A 133 7.27 12.03 -1.78
CA LYS A 133 6.42 12.64 -2.82
C LYS A 133 4.96 12.57 -2.39
N PRO A 134 4.25 13.71 -2.30
CA PRO A 134 2.89 13.73 -1.78
C PRO A 134 1.96 12.72 -2.45
N GLU A 135 2.01 12.60 -3.77
CA GLU A 135 1.10 11.80 -4.59
C GLU A 135 1.25 10.29 -4.34
N SER A 136 2.48 9.83 -4.04
CA SER A 136 2.79 8.42 -3.80
C SER A 136 2.97 8.08 -2.31
N ALA A 137 2.98 9.07 -1.42
CA ALA A 137 3.23 8.84 -0.01
C ALA A 137 2.18 7.94 0.67
N PRO A 138 0.86 8.13 0.47
CA PRO A 138 -0.15 7.23 1.05
C PRO A 138 0.08 5.76 0.70
N PHE A 139 0.44 5.47 -0.55
CA PHE A 139 0.79 4.12 -1.00
C PHE A 139 2.05 3.60 -0.30
N ALA A 140 3.12 4.39 -0.31
CA ALA A 140 4.40 3.98 0.29
C ALA A 140 4.28 3.72 1.80
N ILE A 141 3.53 4.57 2.51
CA ILE A 141 3.23 4.43 3.94
C ILE A 141 2.46 3.13 4.18
N SER A 142 1.41 2.88 3.41
CA SER A 142 0.60 1.67 3.54
C SER A 142 1.41 0.39 3.33
N VAL A 143 2.25 0.36 2.29
CA VAL A 143 3.14 -0.78 2.04
C VAL A 143 4.15 -0.95 3.17
N ALA A 144 4.75 0.14 3.63
CA ALA A 144 5.79 0.11 4.67
C ALA A 144 5.24 -0.38 6.01
N VAL A 145 4.11 0.15 6.47
CA VAL A 145 3.54 -0.20 7.79
C VAL A 145 3.04 -1.64 7.80
N CYS A 146 2.42 -2.12 6.71
CA CYS A 146 1.87 -3.47 6.67
C CYS A 146 2.92 -4.57 6.45
N ASN A 147 4.08 -4.27 5.87
CA ASN A 147 5.01 -5.31 5.41
C ASN A 147 6.44 -5.19 5.97
N LEU A 148 6.75 -4.15 6.75
CA LEU A 148 8.08 -3.95 7.33
C LEU A 148 8.04 -3.97 8.85
N GLU A 149 9.19 -4.33 9.44
CA GLU A 149 9.42 -4.17 10.88
C GLU A 149 9.27 -2.69 11.29
N LYS A 150 8.77 -2.45 12.51
CA LYS A 150 8.44 -1.11 13.05
C LYS A 150 9.52 -0.04 12.80
N ASN A 151 10.79 -0.39 13.01
CA ASN A 151 11.91 0.54 12.82
C ASN A 151 12.15 0.90 11.34
N LYS A 152 11.94 -0.05 10.43
CA LYS A 152 12.06 0.17 8.97
C LYS A 152 10.85 0.93 8.44
N ALA A 153 9.65 0.63 8.93
CA ALA A 153 8.46 1.42 8.65
C ALA A 153 8.65 2.88 9.10
N LYS A 154 9.11 3.12 10.34
CA LYS A 154 9.45 4.47 10.84
C LYS A 154 10.44 5.20 9.92
N TYR A 155 11.49 4.51 9.46
CA TYR A 155 12.48 5.09 8.54
C TYR A 155 11.85 5.58 7.22
N VAL A 156 10.91 4.83 6.65
CA VAL A 156 10.19 5.23 5.42
C VAL A 156 9.22 6.37 5.71
N VAL A 157 8.34 6.21 6.70
CA VAL A 157 7.26 7.17 7.01
C VAL A 157 7.82 8.50 7.47
N LYS A 158 9.00 8.54 8.13
CA LYS A 158 9.60 9.82 8.56
C LYS A 158 9.85 10.80 7.41
N GLN A 159 10.09 10.31 6.18
CA GLN A 159 10.29 11.17 5.02
C GLN A 159 9.02 11.89 4.53
N SER A 160 7.84 11.41 4.94
CA SER A 160 6.57 12.00 4.55
C SER A 160 6.16 13.16 5.45
N LEU A 161 6.78 13.31 6.63
CA LEU A 161 6.39 14.31 7.63
C LEU A 161 6.66 15.75 7.15
N ASP A 162 7.76 15.97 6.42
CA ASP A 162 8.10 17.31 5.89
C ASP A 162 7.06 17.83 4.88
N LYS A 163 6.30 16.93 4.25
CA LYS A 163 5.24 17.25 3.27
C LYS A 163 3.86 16.84 3.75
N PHE A 164 3.67 16.71 5.07
CA PHE A 164 2.44 16.20 5.66
C PHE A 164 1.20 16.98 5.17
N ASN A 165 1.28 18.32 5.12
CA ASN A 165 0.20 19.18 4.61
C ASN A 165 -0.18 18.90 3.14
N GLU A 166 0.79 18.55 2.29
CA GLU A 166 0.52 18.22 0.88
C GLU A 166 -0.07 16.81 0.73
N ILE A 167 0.31 15.89 1.63
CA ILE A 167 -0.16 14.50 1.65
C ILE A 167 -1.62 14.41 2.06
N ILE A 168 -2.03 15.11 3.12
CA ILE A 168 -3.41 15.08 3.61
C ILE A 168 -4.43 15.64 2.60
N LYS A 169 -3.95 16.35 1.57
CA LYS A 169 -4.77 16.89 0.47
C LYS A 169 -4.94 15.89 -0.68
N GLN A 170 -4.22 14.78 -0.68
CA GLN A 170 -4.33 13.76 -1.72
C GLN A 170 -5.55 12.88 -1.50
N ASN A 171 -6.30 12.57 -2.55
CA ASN A 171 -7.44 11.65 -2.46
C ASN A 171 -7.02 10.26 -1.95
N SER A 172 -5.80 9.82 -2.28
CA SER A 172 -5.24 8.54 -1.81
C SER A 172 -5.00 8.49 -0.30
N PHE A 173 -4.99 9.63 0.40
CA PHE A 173 -4.89 9.68 1.85
C PHE A 173 -6.12 9.07 2.54
N LEU A 174 -7.32 9.26 1.97
CA LEU A 174 -8.58 8.67 2.47
C LEU A 174 -8.58 7.14 2.48
N ALA A 175 -7.80 6.54 1.58
CA ALA A 175 -7.70 5.11 1.36
C ALA A 175 -6.60 4.42 2.21
N ILE A 176 -5.86 5.18 3.04
CA ILE A 176 -4.90 4.59 3.97
C ILE A 176 -5.66 3.74 4.99
N ASN A 177 -5.20 2.51 5.25
CA ASN A 177 -5.79 1.63 6.25
C ASN A 177 -5.51 2.09 7.69
N ASP A 178 -6.31 1.60 8.64
CA ASP A 178 -6.29 2.00 10.05
C ASP A 178 -4.90 1.91 10.68
N ALA A 179 -4.18 0.79 10.47
CA ALA A 179 -2.84 0.58 11.02
C ALA A 179 -1.83 1.61 10.47
N SER A 180 -1.92 1.92 9.18
CA SER A 180 -1.04 2.86 8.49
C SER A 180 -1.35 4.30 8.89
N PHE A 181 -2.64 4.62 9.09
CA PHE A 181 -3.08 5.90 9.60
C PHE A 181 -2.64 6.09 11.05
N GLU A 182 -2.91 5.12 11.95
CA GLU A 182 -2.46 5.13 13.35
C GLU A 182 -0.95 5.38 13.44
N PHE A 183 -0.17 4.65 12.63
CA PHE A 183 1.28 4.80 12.62
C PHE A 183 1.73 6.19 12.17
N LEU A 184 1.15 6.70 11.08
CA LEU A 184 1.49 8.02 10.53
C LEU A 184 1.12 9.14 11.50
N ILE A 185 -0.12 9.17 11.99
CA ILE A 185 -0.61 10.25 12.87
C ILE A 185 0.10 10.23 14.22
N SER A 186 0.35 9.04 14.78
CA SER A 186 1.09 8.89 16.03
C SER A 186 2.52 9.40 15.90
N LEU A 187 3.19 9.08 14.78
CA LEU A 187 4.55 9.56 14.54
C LEU A 187 4.58 11.07 14.33
N PHE A 188 3.64 11.63 13.57
CA PHE A 188 3.53 13.07 13.35
C PHE A 188 3.32 13.83 14.66
N ILE A 189 2.36 13.40 15.47
CA ILE A 189 2.05 14.00 16.78
C ILE A 189 3.25 13.87 17.72
N TYR A 190 3.85 12.69 17.82
CA TYR A 190 4.99 12.47 18.70
C TYR A 190 6.16 13.40 18.37
N GLU A 191 6.57 13.48 17.10
CA GLU A 191 7.74 14.27 16.68
C GLU A 191 7.48 15.79 16.82
N HIS A 192 6.23 16.27 16.73
CA HIS A 192 5.88 17.69 16.90
C HIS A 192 5.49 18.06 18.34
N SER A 193 5.08 17.11 19.17
CA SER A 193 4.73 17.39 20.58
C SER A 193 5.91 17.90 21.42
N THR A 194 7.13 17.67 20.93
CA THR A 194 8.38 18.09 21.58
C THR A 194 8.96 19.39 21.02
N THR A 195 8.36 20.01 20.00
CA THR A 195 8.88 21.22 19.35
C THR A 195 8.13 22.48 19.81
N SER A 196 8.69 23.66 19.57
CA SER A 196 8.07 24.94 19.97
C SER A 196 6.94 25.39 19.03
N GLU A 197 6.84 24.84 17.82
CA GLU A 197 5.89 25.24 16.77
C GLU A 197 4.56 24.47 16.83
N ASN A 198 3.99 24.39 18.03
CA ASN A 198 2.90 23.46 18.32
C ASN A 198 1.59 23.77 17.57
N GLN A 199 1.26 25.03 17.32
CA GLN A 199 -0.06 25.41 16.80
C GLN A 199 -0.32 24.96 15.35
N VAL A 200 0.68 25.09 14.46
CA VAL A 200 0.54 24.63 13.07
C VAL A 200 0.42 23.11 13.01
N ALA A 201 1.22 22.40 13.81
CA ALA A 201 1.18 20.95 13.89
C ALA A 201 -0.16 20.44 14.44
N ILE A 202 -0.70 21.07 15.50
CA ILE A 202 -2.03 20.78 16.05
C ILE A 202 -3.10 20.92 14.95
N GLY A 203 -3.10 22.03 14.21
CA GLY A 203 -4.06 22.25 13.13
C GLY A 203 -3.95 21.22 12.00
N LEU A 204 -2.73 20.84 11.61
CA LEU A 204 -2.49 19.82 10.58
C LEU A 204 -2.93 18.42 11.05
N ALA A 205 -2.67 18.05 12.30
CA ALA A 205 -3.11 16.77 12.86
C ALA A 205 -4.64 16.67 12.89
N ALA A 206 -5.31 17.73 13.38
CA ALA A 206 -6.77 17.78 13.41
C ALA A 206 -7.38 17.72 11.99
N GLN A 207 -6.77 18.41 11.02
CA GLN A 207 -7.20 18.35 9.62
C GLN A 207 -6.99 16.95 9.02
N ALA A 208 -5.86 16.30 9.30
CA ALA A 208 -5.59 14.94 8.84
C ALA A 208 -6.63 13.95 9.37
N ILE A 209 -6.94 14.02 10.66
CA ILE A 209 -7.97 13.23 11.32
C ILE A 209 -9.33 13.46 10.65
N LYS A 210 -9.73 14.71 10.46
CA LYS A 210 -10.99 15.06 9.81
C LYS A 210 -11.10 14.46 8.41
N VAL A 211 -10.08 14.67 7.59
CA VAL A 211 -10.05 14.17 6.21
C VAL A 211 -10.17 12.65 6.23
N TRP A 212 -9.31 11.95 6.99
CA TRP A 212 -9.30 10.50 7.01
C TRP A 212 -10.59 9.88 7.58
N CYS A 213 -11.19 10.49 8.60
CA CYS A 213 -12.45 9.99 9.14
C CYS A 213 -13.60 10.12 8.13
N CYS A 214 -13.62 11.14 7.26
CA CYS A 214 -14.62 11.27 6.18
C CYS A 214 -16.08 11.05 6.66
N ASN A 215 -16.43 11.54 7.85
CA ASN A 215 -17.73 11.36 8.52
C ASN A 215 -18.05 9.90 8.95
N ASP A 216 -17.04 9.04 9.08
CA ASP A 216 -17.16 7.71 9.65
C ASP A 216 -16.99 7.74 11.18
N ASP A 217 -18.08 7.53 11.92
CA ASP A 217 -18.12 7.52 13.39
C ASP A 217 -17.19 6.45 14.01
N GLN A 218 -16.97 5.32 13.33
CA GLN A 218 -16.07 4.28 13.81
C GLN A 218 -14.62 4.76 13.74
N ARG A 219 -14.25 5.46 12.65
CA ARG A 219 -12.92 6.09 12.53
C ARG A 219 -12.70 7.16 13.59
N TYR A 220 -13.72 7.95 13.92
CA TYR A 220 -13.60 8.92 15.02
C TYR A 220 -13.39 8.25 16.38
N THR A 221 -14.09 7.15 16.65
CA THR A 221 -13.89 6.36 17.88
C THR A 221 -12.46 5.80 17.93
N PHE A 222 -11.98 5.24 16.81
CA PHE A 222 -10.62 4.75 16.68
C PHE A 222 -9.57 5.84 16.92
N VAL A 223 -9.80 7.06 16.41
CA VAL A 223 -8.91 8.21 16.66
C VAL A 223 -8.85 8.57 18.15
N LYS A 224 -9.98 8.54 18.87
CA LYS A 224 -9.98 8.81 20.32
C LYS A 224 -9.10 7.82 21.08
N ASP A 225 -9.12 6.54 20.68
CA ASP A 225 -8.22 5.53 21.26
C ASP A 225 -6.74 5.82 20.96
N ILE A 226 -6.41 6.29 19.75
CA ILE A 226 -5.05 6.71 19.40
C ILE A 226 -4.60 7.88 20.28
N LEU A 227 -5.41 8.93 20.38
CA LEU A 227 -5.07 10.12 21.18
C LEU A 227 -4.90 9.76 22.67
N ASN A 228 -5.75 8.89 23.20
CA ASN A 228 -5.64 8.38 24.57
C ASN A 228 -4.30 7.65 24.82
N LYS A 229 -3.86 6.80 23.89
CA LYS A 229 -2.54 6.15 23.98
C LYS A 229 -1.40 7.17 23.94
N LEU A 230 -1.52 8.22 23.12
CA LEU A 230 -0.49 9.24 22.95
C LEU A 230 -0.36 10.19 24.15
N ARG A 231 -1.41 10.39 24.94
CA ARG A 231 -1.37 11.17 26.20
C ARG A 231 -0.31 10.67 27.19
N LEU A 232 0.07 9.40 27.12
CA LEU A 232 1.12 8.81 27.97
C LEU A 232 2.54 9.23 27.57
N PHE A 233 2.73 9.73 26.34
CA PHE A 233 4.05 9.98 25.76
C PHE A 233 4.23 11.40 25.22
N CYS A 234 3.14 12.14 25.02
CA CYS A 234 3.12 13.48 24.43
C CYS A 234 2.60 14.50 25.45
N ASN A 235 2.83 15.79 25.19
CA ASN A 235 2.29 16.87 26.01
C ASN A 235 0.74 16.80 26.05
N PHE A 236 0.16 16.79 27.26
CA PHE A 236 -1.27 16.67 27.47
C PHE A 236 -2.06 17.79 26.78
N ASP A 237 -1.61 19.05 26.91
CA ASP A 237 -2.27 20.22 26.32
C ASP A 237 -2.22 20.20 24.78
N PHE A 238 -1.18 19.58 24.21
CA PHE A 238 -1.06 19.40 22.76
C PHE A 238 -2.12 18.44 22.25
N ILE A 239 -2.29 17.29 22.92
CA ILE A 239 -3.29 16.29 22.56
C ILE A 239 -4.71 16.82 22.79
N ASP A 240 -4.95 17.50 23.91
CA ASP A 240 -6.26 18.08 24.25
C ASP A 240 -6.71 19.11 23.20
N GLN A 241 -5.80 19.94 22.69
CA GLN A 241 -6.11 20.89 21.62
C GLN A 241 -6.47 20.19 20.29
N ILE A 242 -5.77 19.10 19.93
CA ILE A 242 -6.12 18.30 18.74
C ILE A 242 -7.53 17.72 18.90
N GLU A 243 -7.82 17.10 20.05
CA GLU A 243 -9.12 16.49 20.32
C GLU A 243 -10.26 17.52 20.25
N ARG A 244 -10.07 18.71 20.85
CA ARG A 244 -11.06 19.80 20.77
C ARG A 244 -11.34 20.25 19.33
N LEU A 245 -10.31 20.39 18.50
CA LEU A 245 -10.48 20.75 17.09
C LEU A 245 -11.18 19.64 16.31
N THR A 246 -10.88 18.37 16.61
CA THR A 246 -11.56 17.22 16.00
C THR A 246 -13.05 17.17 16.39
N ASP A 247 -13.39 17.36 17.67
CA ASP A 247 -14.77 17.36 18.14
C ASP A 247 -15.58 18.56 17.60
N GLN A 248 -14.97 19.75 17.47
CA GLN A 248 -15.61 20.90 16.82
C GLN A 248 -15.99 20.61 15.36
N ASN A 249 -15.11 19.92 14.63
CA ASN A 249 -15.40 19.50 13.26
C ASN A 249 -16.59 18.54 13.21
N LEU A 250 -16.67 17.57 14.13
CA LEU A 250 -17.78 16.63 14.23
C LEU A 250 -19.12 17.35 14.47
N ALA A 251 -19.14 18.31 15.39
CA ALA A 251 -20.34 19.07 15.75
C ALA A 251 -20.88 19.88 14.57
N ILE A 252 -20.00 20.53 13.80
CA ILE A 252 -20.36 21.32 12.60
C ILE A 252 -20.99 20.41 11.53
N HIS A 253 -20.49 19.18 11.35
CA HIS A 253 -21.04 18.23 10.39
C HIS A 253 -22.44 17.74 10.81
N SER A 254 -22.66 17.44 12.09
CA SER A 254 -24.02 17.07 12.56
C SER A 254 -25.06 18.18 12.36
N PHE A 255 -24.62 19.45 12.35
CA PHE A 255 -25.47 20.59 12.02
C PHE A 255 -25.67 20.75 10.51
N ARG A 256 -24.64 20.48 9.71
CA ARG A 256 -24.71 20.61 8.25
C ARG A 256 -25.59 19.54 7.61
N ASP A 257 -25.52 18.29 8.06
CA ASP A 257 -26.41 17.22 7.61
C ASP A 257 -27.87 17.51 7.95
N LYS A 258 -28.15 18.25 9.03
CA LYS A 258 -29.50 18.72 9.38
C LYS A 258 -29.99 19.90 8.53
N VAL A 259 -29.09 20.66 7.91
CA VAL A 259 -29.41 21.86 7.10
C VAL A 259 -29.41 21.55 5.59
N GLU A 260 -28.59 20.61 5.12
CA GLU A 260 -28.55 20.17 3.71
C GLU A 260 -29.74 19.27 3.35
N LEU A 261 -30.33 18.53 4.31
CA LEU A 261 -31.63 17.85 4.15
C LEU A 261 -32.81 18.79 3.85
N VAL A 262 -32.63 20.11 3.97
CA VAL A 262 -33.65 21.14 3.67
C VAL A 262 -33.35 21.86 2.34
N ASN A 263 -32.16 21.71 1.74
CA ASN A 263 -31.71 22.52 0.60
C ASN A 263 -31.16 21.76 -0.62
N ASP A 264 -30.93 20.44 -0.55
CA ASP A 264 -30.42 19.66 -1.69
C ASP A 264 -31.53 19.20 -2.65
N ALA A 265 -32.17 20.19 -3.26
CA ALA A 265 -33.00 20.04 -4.45
C ALA A 265 -32.36 20.76 -5.66
N ALA A 266 -31.04 20.63 -5.90
CA ALA A 266 -30.41 20.98 -7.19
C ALA A 266 -28.88 20.77 -7.22
N THR A 267 -28.39 19.53 -7.26
CA THR A 267 -27.07 19.29 -7.87
C THR A 267 -27.03 17.92 -8.55
N GLN A 268 -27.13 17.93 -9.89
CA GLN A 268 -26.97 16.75 -10.73
C GLN A 268 -25.52 16.25 -10.65
N HIS A 269 -25.24 15.34 -9.71
CA HIS A 269 -24.11 14.43 -9.81
C HIS A 269 -24.60 13.13 -10.46
N ASN A 270 -23.89 12.68 -11.50
CA ASN A 270 -24.19 11.43 -12.21
C ASN A 270 -23.83 10.24 -11.32
N THR A 271 -24.69 9.96 -10.34
CA THR A 271 -24.56 8.82 -9.43
C THR A 271 -25.10 7.58 -10.12
N PHE A 272 -24.22 6.65 -10.50
CA PHE A 272 -24.64 5.31 -10.88
C PHE A 272 -24.75 4.45 -9.63
N LYS A 273 -25.96 3.95 -9.37
CA LYS A 273 -26.28 3.02 -8.29
C LYS A 273 -26.44 1.62 -8.90
N MET A 274 -25.61 0.68 -8.48
CA MET A 274 -25.72 -0.73 -8.89
C MET A 274 -26.02 -1.56 -7.64
N ILE A 275 -27.13 -2.31 -7.67
CA ILE A 275 -27.58 -3.18 -6.57
C ILE A 275 -27.51 -4.61 -7.07
N SER A 276 -26.85 -5.50 -6.32
CA SER A 276 -26.87 -6.95 -6.58
C SER A 276 -27.32 -7.71 -5.34
N ILE A 277 -28.24 -8.66 -5.56
CA ILE A 277 -28.87 -9.53 -4.57
C ILE A 277 -28.15 -10.86 -4.62
N THR A 278 -27.44 -11.25 -3.57
CA THR A 278 -26.95 -12.63 -3.42
C THR A 278 -28.10 -13.50 -2.93
N SER A 279 -28.52 -14.45 -3.76
CA SER A 279 -29.55 -15.42 -3.42
C SER A 279 -29.04 -16.42 -2.36
N GLY A 280 -29.53 -16.28 -1.13
CA GLY A 280 -30.20 -17.36 -0.40
C GLY A 280 -29.40 -18.49 0.29
N ASP A 281 -28.12 -18.71 0.03
CA ASP A 281 -27.41 -19.82 0.69
C ASP A 281 -26.75 -19.41 2.03
N PRO A 282 -26.98 -20.17 3.12
CA PRO A 282 -26.38 -19.88 4.42
C PRO A 282 -24.86 -20.06 4.36
N ILE A 283 -24.12 -19.04 4.81
CA ILE A 283 -22.66 -19.10 4.91
C ILE A 283 -22.29 -20.14 5.98
N THR A 284 -21.83 -21.32 5.55
CA THR A 284 -21.05 -22.22 6.41
C THR A 284 -19.66 -21.61 6.66
N ASP A 285 -19.14 -21.82 7.87
CA ASP A 285 -17.88 -21.32 8.45
C ASP A 285 -16.61 -21.78 7.68
N SER A 286 -16.58 -21.50 6.37
CA SER A 286 -15.48 -21.81 5.48
C SER A 286 -14.62 -20.56 5.30
N ASP A 287 -13.31 -20.72 5.46
CA ASP A 287 -12.31 -19.68 5.14
C ASP A 287 -12.21 -19.38 3.62
N GLU A 288 -13.09 -19.93 2.78
CA GLU A 288 -13.09 -19.61 1.36
C GLU A 288 -13.61 -18.18 1.12
N PRO A 289 -12.91 -17.39 0.30
CA PRO A 289 -13.37 -16.05 -0.05
C PRO A 289 -14.70 -16.14 -0.80
N LEU A 290 -15.72 -15.46 -0.28
CA LEU A 290 -16.98 -15.24 -0.99
C LEU A 290 -16.69 -14.60 -2.36
N LYS A 291 -16.99 -15.34 -3.42
CA LYS A 291 -16.90 -14.83 -4.80
C LYS A 291 -18.22 -14.17 -5.16
N PHE A 292 -18.20 -12.85 -5.29
CA PHE A 292 -19.30 -12.13 -5.92
C PHE A 292 -19.16 -12.23 -7.45
N GLU A 293 -20.29 -12.35 -8.16
CA GLU A 293 -20.32 -12.39 -9.63
C GLU A 293 -19.67 -11.14 -10.25
N THR A 294 -19.11 -11.33 -11.45
CA THR A 294 -18.53 -10.27 -12.28
C THR A 294 -19.50 -9.11 -12.50
N PHE A 295 -19.07 -7.89 -12.18
CA PHE A 295 -19.82 -6.67 -12.47
C PHE A 295 -20.03 -6.52 -13.98
N ARG A 296 -21.20 -5.99 -14.38
CA ARG A 296 -21.46 -5.62 -15.77
C ARG A 296 -20.50 -4.49 -16.17
N GLN A 297 -20.04 -4.50 -17.42
CA GLN A 297 -19.26 -3.39 -18.00
C GLN A 297 -20.04 -2.08 -17.84
N ILE A 298 -19.37 -1.05 -17.32
CA ILE A 298 -19.94 0.29 -17.14
C ILE A 298 -19.31 1.21 -18.17
N GLU A 299 -20.13 1.83 -19.01
CA GLU A 299 -19.67 2.93 -19.86
C GLU A 299 -19.41 4.18 -19.01
N LEU A 300 -18.19 4.71 -19.10
CA LEU A 300 -17.79 5.89 -18.36
C LEU A 300 -18.46 7.13 -18.95
N PRO A 301 -19.16 7.96 -18.15
CA PRO A 301 -19.76 9.18 -18.67
C PRO A 301 -18.69 10.16 -19.19
N ALA A 302 -19.07 11.06 -20.09
CA ALA A 302 -18.17 12.10 -20.57
C ALA A 302 -17.89 13.14 -19.47
N VAL A 303 -16.81 12.96 -18.70
CA VAL A 303 -16.40 13.90 -17.63
C VAL A 303 -15.29 14.82 -18.15
N LYS A 304 -15.42 16.13 -17.95
CA LYS A 304 -14.35 17.08 -18.31
C LYS A 304 -13.09 16.82 -17.47
N PRO A 305 -11.89 16.83 -18.06
CA PRO A 305 -10.66 16.69 -17.29
C PRO A 305 -10.46 17.91 -16.37
N ASP A 306 -9.74 17.70 -15.27
CA ASP A 306 -9.25 18.77 -14.40
C ASP A 306 -8.09 19.55 -15.06
N ALA A 307 -7.51 20.51 -14.34
CA ALA A 307 -6.41 21.35 -14.83
C ALA A 307 -5.14 20.55 -15.21
N ASN A 308 -5.02 19.30 -14.77
CA ASN A 308 -3.90 18.40 -15.07
C ASN A 308 -4.23 17.40 -16.20
N GLY A 309 -5.42 17.47 -16.80
CA GLY A 309 -5.85 16.53 -17.83
C GLY A 309 -6.50 15.24 -17.29
N ILE A 310 -6.76 15.13 -15.98
CA ILE A 310 -7.28 13.92 -15.33
C ILE A 310 -8.82 13.97 -15.26
N ARG A 311 -9.49 12.91 -15.71
CA ARG A 311 -10.95 12.76 -15.57
C ARG A 311 -11.26 11.98 -14.29
N HIS A 312 -12.12 12.55 -13.45
CA HIS A 312 -12.50 11.95 -12.17
C HIS A 312 -13.84 11.24 -12.30
N TYR A 313 -13.90 9.98 -11.86
CA TYR A 313 -15.10 9.17 -11.86
C TYR A 313 -15.39 8.73 -10.43
N SER A 314 -16.66 8.83 -10.01
CA SER A 314 -17.13 8.33 -8.72
C SER A 314 -18.13 7.22 -8.96
N PHE A 315 -17.93 6.09 -8.28
CA PHE A 315 -18.82 4.94 -8.35
C PHE A 315 -19.22 4.57 -6.93
N THR A 316 -20.51 4.27 -6.74
CA THR A 316 -21.00 3.66 -5.50
C THR A 316 -21.29 2.20 -5.80
N ILE A 317 -20.58 1.31 -5.11
CA ILE A 317 -20.78 -0.14 -5.22
C ILE A 317 -21.58 -0.56 -3.99
N GLU A 318 -22.83 -0.94 -4.20
CA GLU A 318 -23.68 -1.54 -3.16
C GLU A 318 -23.79 -3.04 -3.43
N PHE A 319 -23.48 -3.85 -2.43
CA PHE A 319 -23.67 -5.30 -2.47
C PHE A 319 -24.49 -5.71 -1.25
N GLU A 320 -25.42 -6.63 -1.46
CA GLU A 320 -26.14 -7.25 -0.35
C GLU A 320 -25.20 -8.29 0.29
N ALA A 321 -24.88 -8.08 1.57
CA ALA A 321 -24.05 -8.98 2.36
C ALA A 321 -24.95 -9.81 3.28
N PRO A 322 -24.69 -11.11 3.45
CA PRO A 322 -25.43 -11.93 4.41
C PRO A 322 -25.32 -11.35 5.83
N LYS A 323 -26.37 -11.50 6.65
CA LYS A 323 -26.42 -10.91 8.01
C LYS A 323 -25.23 -11.36 8.86
N GLU A 324 -24.75 -12.57 8.66
CA GLU A 324 -23.58 -13.15 9.33
C GLU A 324 -22.31 -12.33 9.08
N LEU A 325 -22.16 -11.79 7.88
CA LEU A 325 -21.03 -10.96 7.48
C LEU A 325 -21.11 -9.57 8.14
N LEU A 326 -22.32 -9.08 8.43
CA LEU A 326 -22.53 -7.84 9.19
C LEU A 326 -22.31 -8.04 10.70
N LEU A 327 -22.67 -9.21 11.25
CA LEU A 327 -22.60 -9.52 12.69
C LEU A 327 -21.19 -9.84 13.21
N SER A 328 -20.24 -10.20 12.35
CA SER A 328 -18.87 -10.52 12.77
C SER A 328 -18.09 -9.28 13.22
N ASN A 329 -17.41 -9.35 14.37
CA ASN A 329 -16.51 -8.29 14.86
C ASN A 329 -15.10 -8.36 14.24
N LYS A 330 -14.84 -9.31 13.32
CA LYS A 330 -13.54 -9.42 12.64
C LYS A 330 -13.49 -8.45 11.44
N PRO A 331 -12.30 -7.88 11.12
CA PRO A 331 -12.13 -7.12 9.89
C PRO A 331 -12.52 -7.95 8.67
N LYS A 332 -13.33 -7.40 7.77
CA LYS A 332 -13.74 -8.06 6.53
C LYS A 332 -12.93 -7.47 5.38
N LEU A 333 -12.24 -8.32 4.64
CA LEU A 333 -11.52 -7.94 3.43
C LEU A 333 -12.41 -8.22 2.22
N ILE A 334 -12.79 -7.16 1.51
CA ILE A 334 -13.53 -7.28 0.25
C ILE A 334 -12.57 -6.92 -0.87
N GLY A 335 -12.18 -7.92 -1.66
CA GLY A 335 -11.39 -7.71 -2.87
C GLY A 335 -12.30 -7.28 -4.01
N LEU A 336 -12.14 -6.05 -4.51
CA LEU A 336 -12.79 -5.58 -5.72
C LEU A 336 -11.77 -5.60 -6.88
N GLN A 337 -12.03 -6.40 -7.91
CA GLN A 337 -11.28 -6.35 -9.17
C GLN A 337 -12.04 -5.46 -10.15
N LEU A 338 -11.48 -4.28 -10.44
CA LEU A 338 -12.01 -3.35 -11.43
C LEU A 338 -11.14 -3.39 -12.67
N GLU A 339 -11.75 -3.63 -13.83
CA GLU A 339 -11.11 -3.57 -15.14
C GLU A 339 -11.72 -2.42 -15.94
N ALA A 340 -10.87 -1.55 -16.48
CA ALA A 340 -11.29 -0.44 -17.35
C ALA A 340 -10.78 -0.71 -18.77
N ILE A 341 -11.71 -0.77 -19.73
CA ILE A 341 -11.41 -0.88 -21.15
C ILE A 341 -11.47 0.53 -21.73
N VAL A 342 -10.36 0.99 -22.31
CA VAL A 342 -10.30 2.26 -23.04
C VAL A 342 -10.25 1.93 -24.52
N GLU A 343 -11.36 2.18 -25.22
CA GLU A 343 -11.38 2.16 -26.68
C GLU A 343 -10.85 3.50 -27.19
N CYS A 344 -9.64 3.50 -27.76
CA CYS A 344 -9.13 4.64 -28.51
C CYS A 344 -9.60 4.52 -29.96
N PRO A 345 -10.29 5.51 -30.54
CA PRO A 345 -10.53 5.53 -31.98
C PRO A 345 -9.18 5.62 -32.71
N ASN A 346 -9.00 4.78 -33.73
CA ASN A 346 -7.81 4.77 -34.60
C ASN A 346 -7.59 6.10 -35.31
#